data_AF-A0A3M1QF72-F1
#
_entry.id   AF-A0A3M1QF72-F1
#
_cell.length_a   1.000
_cell.length_b   1.000
_cell.length_c   1.000
_cell.angle_alpha   90.00
_cell.angle_beta   90.00
_cell.angle_gamma   90.00
#
_symmetry.space_group_name_H-M   'P 1'
#
loop_
_entity.id
_entity.type
_entity.pdbx_description
1 polymer ?
#
loop_
_entity_poly.entity_id
_entity_poly.type
_entity_poly.pdbx_seq_one_letter_code
_entity_poly.pdbx_strand_id
1 'polypeptide(L)'
;MTFERKEMEARYRLFEQGVLQDQRSYYHHAIEVNEQAAASANRWRATFALIAGIASIIIALLASDATPGDAFAACYQAAPNVDETCTFTVKYIIPVLLVISVVAPALGAAFTTLADLYQWDRLTAIYTTATKSLAIADALSPLDEMDDPVYLASLDAFAEGTLRVMRDETSQWGQLIKTPDALQKYIDEAKQTADNIGQ
;
A
#
# COMPACT_ATOMS: atom_id res chain seq x y z
N MET A 1 1.42 32.34 33.59
CA MET A 1 2.43 31.50 34.26
C MET A 1 3.67 31.60 33.37
N THR A 2 4.76 32.21 33.84
CA THR A 2 5.99 32.37 33.05
C THR A 2 6.91 31.19 33.33
N PHE A 3 7.28 30.43 32.30
CA PHE A 3 8.23 29.33 32.43
C PHE A 3 9.67 29.88 32.38
N GLU A 4 10.58 29.25 33.13
CA GLU A 4 12.01 29.57 33.02
C GLU A 4 12.56 29.04 31.69
N ARG A 5 13.51 29.76 31.07
CA ARG A 5 14.12 29.36 29.79
C ARG A 5 14.59 27.90 29.76
N LYS A 6 15.28 27.47 30.82
CA LYS A 6 15.76 26.08 30.98
C LYS A 6 14.64 25.06 30.97
N GLU A 7 13.47 25.42 31.51
CA GLU A 7 12.31 24.53 31.53
C GLU A 7 11.71 24.39 30.12
N MET A 8 11.64 25.50 29.36
CA MET A 8 11.16 25.48 27.97
C MET A 8 12.09 24.65 27.06
N GLU A 9 13.40 24.78 27.23
CA GLU A 9 14.39 23.95 26.52
C GLU A 9 14.27 22.47 26.87
N ALA A 10 14.07 22.14 28.15
CA ALA A 10 13.87 20.77 28.58
C ALA A 10 12.61 20.15 27.97
N ARG A 11 11.50 20.92 27.92
CA ARG A 11 10.25 20.49 27.29
C ARG A 11 10.39 20.31 25.79
N TYR A 12 11.08 21.24 25.12
CA TYR A 12 11.40 21.13 23.70
C TYR A 12 12.13 19.83 23.40
N ARG A 13 13.24 19.55 24.10
CA ARG A 13 14.04 18.31 23.89
C ARG A 13 13.24 17.05 24.16
N LEU A 14 12.42 17.06 25.22
CA LEU A 14 11.56 15.92 25.55
C LEU A 14 10.53 15.65 24.45
N PHE A 15 9.91 16.70 23.91
CA PHE A 15 8.94 16.58 22.83
C PHE A 15 9.61 16.19 21.50
N GLU A 16 10.74 16.82 21.17
CA GLU A 16 11.52 16.50 19.96
C GLU A 16 11.92 15.02 19.95
N GLN A 17 12.54 14.52 21.02
CA GLN A 17 12.98 13.12 21.08
C GLN A 17 11.80 12.15 21.24
N GLY A 18 10.86 12.45 22.13
CA GLY A 18 9.79 11.51 22.51
C GLY A 18 8.63 11.46 21.51
N VAL A 19 8.41 12.53 20.74
CA VAL A 19 7.25 12.66 19.88
C VAL A 19 7.67 12.80 18.42
N LEU A 20 8.51 13.77 18.08
CA LEU A 20 8.86 14.04 16.68
C LEU A 20 9.75 12.93 16.08
N GLN A 21 10.86 12.59 16.75
CA GLN A 21 11.80 11.60 16.23
C GLN A 21 11.20 10.20 16.18
N ASP A 22 10.43 9.82 17.22
CA ASP A 22 9.72 8.55 17.26
C ASP A 22 8.72 8.43 16.09
N GLN A 23 7.88 9.45 15.88
CA GLN A 23 6.94 9.45 14.75
C GLN A 23 7.62 9.44 13.40
N ARG A 24 8.71 10.19 13.22
CA ARG A 24 9.48 10.18 11.98
C ARG A 24 10.05 8.79 11.68
N SER A 25 10.62 8.14 12.69
CA SER A 25 11.13 6.77 12.58
C SER A 25 10.01 5.79 12.25
N TYR A 26 8.87 5.89 12.93
CA TYR A 26 7.68 5.08 12.68
C TYR A 26 7.19 5.24 11.23
N TYR A 27 7.03 6.47 10.71
CA TYR A 27 6.57 6.68 9.35
C TYR A 27 7.53 6.14 8.29
N HIS A 28 8.84 6.32 8.47
CA HIS A 28 9.83 5.72 7.55
C HIS A 28 9.73 4.20 7.52
N HIS A 29 9.67 3.57 8.70
CA HIS A 29 9.52 2.12 8.78
C HIS A 29 8.20 1.64 8.16
N ALA A 30 7.09 2.34 8.44
CA ALA A 30 5.78 1.99 7.91
C ALA A 30 5.71 2.15 6.38
N ILE A 31 6.34 3.17 5.81
CA ILE A 31 6.48 3.35 4.36
C ILE A 31 7.23 2.15 3.76
N GLU A 32 8.40 1.83 4.30
CA GLU A 32 9.24 0.74 3.78
C GLU A 32 8.50 -0.61 3.82
N VAL A 33 7.86 -0.93 4.94
CA VAL A 33 7.09 -2.18 5.09
C VAL A 33 5.93 -2.25 4.09
N ASN A 34 5.19 -1.16 3.89
CA ASN A 34 4.08 -1.13 2.93
C ASN A 34 4.56 -1.25 1.48
N GLU A 35 5.65 -0.57 1.11
CA GLU A 35 6.26 -0.69 -0.23
C GLU A 35 6.76 -2.12 -0.49
N GLN A 36 7.42 -2.74 0.48
CA GLN A 36 7.87 -4.14 0.38
C GLN A 36 6.70 -5.12 0.27
N ALA A 37 5.61 -4.89 1.01
CA ALA A 37 4.40 -5.71 0.93
C ALA A 37 3.73 -5.59 -0.45
N ALA A 38 3.56 -4.37 -0.95
CA ALA A 38 3.01 -4.11 -2.28
C ALA A 38 3.86 -4.75 -3.39
N ALA A 39 5.18 -4.59 -3.32
CA ALA A 39 6.11 -5.20 -4.26
C ALA A 39 6.04 -6.74 -4.22
N SER A 40 5.91 -7.32 -3.02
CA SER A 40 5.78 -8.77 -2.83
C SER A 40 4.49 -9.32 -3.42
N ALA A 41 3.35 -8.66 -3.19
CA ALA A 41 2.07 -9.05 -3.78
C ALA A 41 2.11 -8.99 -5.32
N ASN A 42 2.70 -7.92 -5.88
CA ASN A 42 2.87 -7.80 -7.32
C ASN A 42 3.79 -8.89 -7.90
N ARG A 43 4.86 -9.24 -7.19
CA ARG A 43 5.75 -10.34 -7.56
C ARG A 43 5.00 -11.67 -7.58
N TRP A 44 4.20 -11.97 -6.55
CA TRP A 44 3.38 -13.20 -6.53
C TRP A 44 2.38 -13.25 -7.68
N ARG A 45 1.66 -12.15 -7.95
CA ARG A 45 0.73 -12.06 -9.08
C ARG A 45 1.43 -12.35 -10.42
N ALA A 46 2.61 -11.77 -10.63
CA ALA A 46 3.41 -12.02 -11.83
C ALA A 46 3.88 -13.48 -11.92
N THR A 47 4.34 -14.07 -10.81
CA THR A 47 4.76 -15.46 -10.74
C THR A 47 3.61 -16.40 -11.09
N PHE A 48 2.41 -16.18 -10.54
CA PHE A 48 1.24 -17.02 -10.84
C PHE A 48 0.79 -16.87 -12.30
N ALA A 49 0.82 -15.65 -12.85
CA ALA A 49 0.52 -15.42 -14.26
C ALA A 49 1.52 -16.15 -15.18
N LEU A 50 2.82 -16.12 -14.83
CA LEU A 50 3.86 -16.83 -15.56
C LEU A 50 3.64 -18.36 -15.52
N ILE A 51 3.38 -18.91 -14.32
CA ILE A 51 3.12 -20.34 -14.16
C ILE A 51 1.90 -20.76 -15.00
N ALA A 52 0.81 -19.99 -14.97
CA ALA A 52 -0.38 -20.25 -15.76
C ALA A 52 -0.11 -20.21 -17.28
N GLY A 53 0.67 -19.21 -17.73
CA GLY A 53 1.07 -19.06 -19.12
C GLY A 53 1.94 -20.22 -19.60
N ILE A 54 2.96 -20.61 -18.82
CA ILE A 54 3.83 -21.76 -19.11
C ILE A 54 3.01 -23.05 -19.18
N ALA A 55 2.12 -23.29 -18.20
CA ALA A 55 1.26 -24.46 -18.20
C ALA A 55 0.37 -24.51 -19.45
N SER A 56 -0.22 -23.38 -19.85
CA SER A 56 -1.07 -23.28 -21.03
C SER A 56 -0.29 -23.54 -22.32
N ILE A 57 0.93 -23.04 -22.44
CA ILE A 57 1.80 -23.27 -23.61
C ILE A 57 2.19 -24.75 -23.70
N ILE A 58 2.56 -25.38 -22.58
CA ILE A 58 2.91 -26.81 -22.57
C ILE A 58 1.71 -27.66 -22.99
N ILE A 59 0.52 -27.37 -22.46
CA ILE A 59 -0.72 -28.07 -22.87
C ILE A 59 -0.96 -27.89 -24.37
N ALA A 60 -0.85 -26.66 -24.88
CA ALA A 60 -1.06 -26.37 -26.30
C ALA A 60 -0.04 -27.09 -27.19
N LEU A 61 1.23 -27.14 -26.78
CA LEU A 61 2.28 -27.84 -27.52
C LEU A 61 2.00 -29.35 -27.55
N LEU A 62 1.71 -29.96 -26.41
CA LEU A 62 1.36 -31.39 -26.30
C LEU A 62 0.10 -31.74 -27.09
N ALA A 63 -0.87 -30.83 -27.16
CA ALA A 63 -2.09 -31.00 -27.95
C ALA A 63 -1.86 -30.74 -29.45
N SER A 64 -0.88 -29.92 -29.84
CA SER A 64 -0.58 -29.65 -31.25
C SER A 64 0.07 -30.84 -31.96
N ASP A 65 0.89 -31.61 -31.24
CA ASP A 65 1.43 -32.89 -31.71
C ASP A 65 0.36 -33.98 -31.85
N ALA A 66 -0.89 -33.73 -31.42
CA ALA A 66 -2.00 -34.67 -31.47
C ALA A 66 -2.79 -34.69 -32.79
N THR A 67 -2.38 -33.98 -33.84
CA THR A 67 -3.12 -33.89 -35.11
C THR A 67 -2.61 -34.87 -36.20
N PRO A 68 -3.44 -35.12 -37.24
CA PRO A 68 -4.39 -36.22 -37.34
C PRO A 68 -3.71 -37.55 -37.73
N GLY A 69 -3.60 -38.44 -36.76
CA GLY A 69 -3.08 -39.79 -36.95
C GLY A 69 -3.13 -40.58 -35.65
N ASP A 70 -4.26 -40.55 -34.95
CA ASP A 70 -4.64 -41.37 -33.78
C ASP A 70 -3.67 -41.48 -32.60
N ALA A 71 -2.46 -40.93 -32.62
CA ALA A 71 -1.44 -41.19 -31.59
C ALA A 71 -1.88 -40.73 -30.19
N PHE A 72 -2.42 -39.52 -30.09
CA PHE A 72 -2.92 -38.99 -28.81
C PHE A 72 -4.17 -39.75 -28.33
N ALA A 73 -5.09 -40.10 -29.25
CA ALA A 73 -6.26 -40.91 -28.94
C ALA A 73 -5.87 -42.34 -28.53
N ALA A 74 -4.84 -42.91 -29.16
CA ALA A 74 -4.28 -44.22 -28.86
C ALA A 74 -3.57 -44.22 -27.49
N CYS A 75 -2.86 -43.15 -27.14
CA CYS A 75 -2.29 -42.96 -25.80
C CYS A 75 -3.38 -42.83 -24.73
N TYR A 76 -4.49 -42.15 -25.04
CA TYR A 76 -5.62 -42.04 -24.13
C TYR A 76 -6.37 -43.37 -23.94
N GLN A 77 -6.58 -44.13 -25.02
CA GLN A 77 -7.27 -45.42 -25.01
C GLN A 77 -6.39 -46.60 -24.56
N ALA A 78 -5.12 -46.37 -24.21
CA ALA A 78 -4.16 -47.40 -23.80
C ALA A 78 -4.07 -48.56 -24.81
N ALA A 79 -3.91 -48.23 -26.10
CA ALA A 79 -3.74 -49.25 -27.13
C ALA A 79 -2.50 -50.13 -26.82
N PRO A 80 -2.49 -51.42 -27.21
CA PRO A 80 -1.50 -52.39 -26.72
C PRO A 80 -0.03 -52.16 -27.16
N ASN A 81 0.26 -51.12 -27.95
CA ASN A 81 1.61 -50.82 -28.49
C ASN A 81 2.05 -49.35 -28.25
N VAL A 82 1.47 -48.67 -27.27
CA VAL A 82 1.83 -47.27 -27.00
C VAL A 82 2.89 -47.17 -25.92
N ASP A 83 3.86 -46.28 -26.11
CA ASP A 83 4.92 -45.97 -25.15
C ASP A 83 4.33 -45.58 -23.77
N GLU A 84 4.88 -46.16 -22.70
CA GLU A 84 4.48 -45.88 -21.31
C GLU A 84 4.60 -44.40 -20.97
N THR A 85 5.58 -43.70 -21.57
CA THR A 85 5.78 -42.26 -21.40
C THR A 85 4.60 -41.43 -21.94
N CYS A 86 3.96 -41.87 -23.03
CA CYS A 86 2.79 -41.20 -23.57
C CYS A 86 1.58 -41.35 -22.66
N THR A 87 1.36 -42.56 -22.13
CA THR A 87 0.26 -42.83 -21.19
C THR A 87 0.43 -42.03 -19.91
N PHE A 88 1.66 -41.92 -19.37
CA PHE A 88 1.93 -41.12 -18.18
C PHE A 88 1.66 -39.62 -18.40
N THR A 89 2.14 -39.08 -19.52
CA THR A 89 1.97 -37.66 -19.86
C THR A 89 0.49 -37.28 -19.98
N VAL A 90 -0.29 -38.07 -20.72
CA VAL A 90 -1.72 -37.78 -20.95
C VAL A 90 -2.55 -37.99 -19.69
N LYS A 91 -2.30 -39.05 -18.89
CA LYS A 91 -3.11 -39.35 -17.71
C LYS A 91 -2.79 -38.51 -16.48
N TYR A 92 -1.54 -38.05 -16.32
CA TYR A 92 -1.11 -37.37 -15.10
C TYR A 92 -0.65 -35.94 -15.35
N ILE A 93 0.24 -35.71 -16.32
CA ILE A 93 0.83 -34.38 -16.52
C ILE A 93 -0.22 -33.39 -17.04
N ILE A 94 -0.97 -33.75 -18.09
CA ILE A 94 -1.96 -32.84 -18.69
C ILE A 94 -3.04 -32.42 -17.67
N PRO A 95 -3.67 -33.32 -16.90
CA PRO A 95 -4.63 -32.91 -15.88
C PRO A 95 -4.04 -32.00 -14.81
N VAL A 96 -2.81 -32.26 -14.36
CA VAL A 96 -2.14 -31.39 -13.37
C VAL A 96 -1.88 -30.00 -13.95
N LEU A 97 -1.37 -29.92 -15.17
CA LEU A 97 -1.14 -28.62 -15.83
C LEU A 97 -2.45 -27.86 -16.07
N LEU A 98 -3.54 -28.56 -16.40
CA LEU A 98 -4.88 -27.97 -16.53
C LEU A 98 -5.39 -27.40 -15.20
N VAL A 99 -5.19 -28.11 -14.09
CA VAL A 99 -5.53 -27.59 -12.76
C VAL A 99 -4.69 -26.35 -12.45
N ILE A 100 -3.39 -26.39 -12.71
CA ILE A 100 -2.49 -25.25 -12.49
C ILE A 100 -2.89 -24.04 -13.34
N SER A 101 -3.25 -24.23 -14.61
CA SER A 101 -3.63 -23.13 -15.51
C SER A 101 -4.91 -22.42 -15.08
N VAL A 102 -5.81 -23.11 -14.36
CA VAL A 102 -7.04 -22.52 -13.82
C VAL A 102 -6.82 -21.93 -12.41
N VAL A 103 -6.09 -22.64 -11.54
CA VAL A 103 -5.92 -22.22 -10.13
C VAL A 103 -4.90 -21.10 -9.98
N ALA A 104 -3.80 -21.10 -10.75
CA ALA A 104 -2.77 -20.08 -10.61
C ALA A 104 -3.30 -18.66 -10.87
N PRO A 105 -4.09 -18.37 -11.94
CA PRO A 105 -4.71 -17.05 -12.11
C PRO A 105 -5.63 -16.66 -10.95
N ALA A 106 -6.38 -17.60 -10.39
CA ALA A 106 -7.26 -17.33 -9.25
C ALA A 106 -6.47 -16.95 -7.99
N LEU A 107 -5.35 -17.63 -7.71
CA LEU A 107 -4.43 -17.25 -6.64
C LEU A 107 -3.81 -15.87 -6.90
N GLY A 108 -3.40 -15.59 -8.14
CA GLY A 108 -2.92 -14.26 -8.53
C GLY A 108 -3.96 -13.16 -8.29
N ALA A 109 -5.24 -13.43 -8.57
CA ALA A 109 -6.33 -12.49 -8.30
C ALA A 109 -6.56 -12.28 -6.79
N ALA A 110 -6.40 -13.32 -5.96
CA ALA A 110 -6.48 -13.17 -4.51
C ALA A 110 -5.44 -12.17 -3.98
N PHE A 111 -4.21 -12.16 -4.50
CA PHE A 111 -3.21 -11.16 -4.14
C PHE A 111 -3.60 -9.73 -4.55
N THR A 112 -4.31 -9.55 -5.67
CA THR A 112 -4.90 -8.24 -6.01
C THR A 112 -5.93 -7.83 -4.95
N THR A 113 -6.81 -8.73 -4.54
CA THR A 113 -7.81 -8.41 -3.51
C THR A 113 -7.16 -8.10 -2.15
N LEU A 114 -6.05 -8.74 -1.81
CA LEU A 114 -5.27 -8.40 -0.61
C LEU A 114 -4.67 -7.00 -0.73
N ALA A 115 -4.11 -6.65 -1.89
CA ALA A 115 -3.59 -5.30 -2.12
C ALA A 115 -4.69 -4.24 -1.99
N ASP A 116 -5.88 -4.52 -2.52
CA ASP A 116 -7.04 -3.62 -2.43
C ASP A 116 -7.61 -3.52 -1.01
N LEU A 117 -7.57 -4.62 -0.24
CA LEU A 117 -8.04 -4.65 1.14
C LEU A 117 -7.11 -3.89 2.08
N TYR A 118 -5.80 -4.10 1.95
CA TYR A 118 -4.80 -3.47 2.82
C TYR A 118 -4.41 -2.07 2.34
N GLN A 119 -4.68 -1.72 1.08
CA GLN A 119 -4.45 -0.39 0.51
C GLN A 119 -3.02 0.13 0.76
N TRP A 120 -2.00 -0.72 0.58
CA TRP A 120 -0.60 -0.38 0.88
C TRP A 120 -0.14 0.92 0.22
N ASP A 121 -0.54 1.16 -1.04
CA ASP A 121 -0.20 2.39 -1.77
C ASP A 121 -0.80 3.63 -1.09
N ARG A 122 -2.03 3.52 -0.59
CA ARG A 122 -2.72 4.61 0.12
C ARG A 122 -2.02 4.91 1.45
N LEU A 123 -1.71 3.88 2.24
CA LEU A 123 -0.99 4.05 3.50
C LEU A 123 0.37 4.71 3.27
N THR A 124 1.10 4.25 2.25
CA THR A 124 2.38 4.84 1.83
C THR A 124 2.24 6.33 1.50
N ALA A 125 1.19 6.71 0.76
CA ALA A 125 0.92 8.11 0.42
C ALA A 125 0.58 8.98 1.65
N ILE A 126 -0.22 8.44 2.58
CA ILE A 126 -0.58 9.12 3.84
C ILE A 126 0.68 9.39 4.66
N TYR A 127 1.49 8.37 4.91
CA TYR A 127 2.72 8.51 5.70
C TYR A 127 3.77 9.39 5.03
N THR A 128 3.90 9.34 3.70
CA THR A 128 4.81 10.22 2.96
C THR A 128 4.39 11.68 3.12
N THR A 129 3.07 11.95 3.05
CA THR A 129 2.52 13.29 3.26
C THR A 129 2.74 13.73 4.71
N ALA A 130 2.47 12.87 5.69
CA ALA A 130 2.70 13.15 7.10
C ALA A 130 4.18 13.46 7.39
N THR A 131 5.11 12.70 6.81
CA THR A 131 6.56 12.92 6.96
C THR A 131 6.98 14.30 6.42
N LYS A 132 6.44 14.70 5.27
CA LYS A 132 6.69 16.04 4.71
C LYS A 132 6.11 17.14 5.59
N SER A 133 4.89 16.95 6.09
CA SER A 133 4.26 17.92 7.01
C SER A 133 5.00 18.01 8.35
N LEU A 134 5.54 16.89 8.86
CA LEU A 134 6.42 16.90 10.04
C LEU A 134 7.70 17.70 9.79
N ALA A 135 8.31 17.59 8.60
CA ALA A 135 9.47 18.41 8.26
C ALA A 135 9.14 19.91 8.22
N ILE A 136 7.92 20.29 7.81
CA ILE A 136 7.46 21.69 7.86
C ILE A 136 7.24 22.14 9.31
N ALA A 137 6.64 21.30 10.15
CA ALA A 137 6.47 21.60 11.58
C ALA A 137 7.83 21.76 12.29
N ASP A 138 8.79 20.89 11.96
CA ASP A 138 10.17 20.93 12.47
C ASP A 138 10.90 22.23 12.09
N ALA A 139 10.61 22.81 10.93
CA ALA A 139 11.14 24.12 10.53
C ALA A 139 10.65 25.29 11.41
N LEU A 140 9.60 25.09 12.23
CA LEU A 140 9.12 26.05 13.22
C LEU A 140 9.74 25.83 14.61
N SER A 141 10.71 24.92 14.73
CA SER A 141 11.40 24.67 15.99
C SER A 141 12.02 25.97 16.56
N PRO A 142 11.96 26.14 17.88
CA PRO A 142 12.52 27.32 18.52
C PRO A 142 14.06 27.32 18.43
N LEU A 143 14.65 28.49 18.17
CA LEU A 143 16.11 28.67 18.10
C LEU A 143 16.64 29.25 19.40
N ASP A 144 17.88 28.87 19.77
CA ASP A 144 18.52 29.32 21.02
C ASP A 144 18.62 30.86 21.11
N GLU A 145 18.77 31.52 19.97
CA GLU A 145 18.93 32.98 19.86
C GLU A 145 17.62 33.76 19.98
N MET A 146 16.46 33.10 20.05
CA MET A 146 15.16 33.76 20.17
C MET A 146 14.93 34.29 21.60
N ASP A 147 14.36 35.50 21.69
CA ASP A 147 13.85 36.05 22.94
C ASP A 147 12.81 35.11 23.59
N ASP A 148 12.78 35.05 24.92
CA ASP A 148 11.90 34.15 25.68
C ASP A 148 10.42 34.13 25.25
N PRO A 149 9.72 35.26 25.01
CA PRO A 149 8.34 35.22 24.54
C PRO A 149 8.21 34.64 23.13
N VAL A 150 9.20 34.87 22.25
CA VAL A 150 9.22 34.34 20.89
C VAL A 150 9.52 32.84 20.93
N TYR A 151 10.47 32.42 21.76
CA TYR A 151 10.81 31.02 21.97
C TYR A 151 9.60 30.21 22.44
N LEU A 152 8.85 30.74 23.42
CA LEU A 152 7.63 30.10 23.92
C LEU A 152 6.58 29.95 22.81
N ALA A 153 6.34 31.00 22.03
CA ALA A 153 5.38 30.96 20.92
C ALA A 153 5.80 29.97 19.81
N SER A 154 7.10 29.91 19.50
CA SER A 154 7.65 28.93 18.55
C SER A 154 7.54 27.50 19.08
N LEU A 155 7.79 27.27 20.37
CA LEU A 155 7.62 25.97 21.01
C LEU A 155 6.16 25.49 20.92
N ASP A 156 5.19 26.37 21.21
CA ASP A 156 3.77 26.06 21.10
C ASP A 156 3.37 25.78 19.63
N ALA A 157 3.86 26.58 18.68
CA ALA A 157 3.59 26.38 17.25
C ALA A 157 4.19 25.07 16.72
N PHE A 158 5.42 24.73 17.14
CA PHE A 158 6.09 23.47 16.83
C PHE A 158 5.32 22.26 17.38
N ALA A 159 4.91 22.32 18.65
CA ALA A 159 4.16 21.25 19.30
C ALA A 159 2.78 21.06 18.67
N GLU A 160 2.00 22.14 18.49
CA GLU A 160 0.68 22.07 17.86
C GLU A 160 0.78 21.65 16.39
N GLY A 161 1.79 22.13 15.66
CA GLY A 161 2.06 21.72 14.28
C GLY A 161 2.31 20.22 14.18
N THR A 162 3.15 19.67 15.05
CA THR A 162 3.45 18.24 15.12
C THR A 162 2.22 17.41 15.48
N LEU A 163 1.46 17.81 16.51
CA LEU A 163 0.24 17.12 16.95
C LEU A 163 -0.88 17.20 15.91
N ARG A 164 -0.98 18.31 15.18
CA ARG A 164 -1.91 18.46 14.08
C ARG A 164 -1.62 17.47 12.96
N VAL A 165 -0.35 17.26 12.60
CA VAL A 165 0.01 16.25 11.59
C VAL A 165 -0.48 14.85 11.99
N MET A 166 -0.31 14.47 13.26
CA MET A 166 -0.80 13.17 13.76
C MET A 166 -2.32 13.08 13.71
N ARG A 167 -3.03 14.15 14.09
CA ARG A 167 -4.49 14.21 14.05
C ARG A 167 -5.02 14.10 12.62
N ASP A 168 -4.40 14.83 11.71
CA ASP A 168 -4.76 14.86 10.28
C ASP A 168 -4.46 13.49 9.65
N GLU A 169 -3.34 12.86 10.02
CA GLU A 169 -3.01 11.49 9.65
C GLU A 169 -4.09 10.52 10.14
N THR A 170 -4.36 10.47 11.45
CA THR A 170 -5.37 9.59 12.06
C THR A 170 -6.76 9.78 11.45
N SER A 171 -7.13 11.02 11.10
CA SER A 171 -8.41 11.32 10.43
C SER A 171 -8.51 10.69 9.04
N GLN A 172 -7.38 10.54 8.34
CA GLN A 172 -7.32 9.92 7.02
C GLN A 172 -7.48 8.40 7.08
N TRP A 173 -7.13 7.73 8.17
CA TRP A 173 -7.34 6.28 8.30
C TRP A 173 -8.82 5.89 8.28
N GLY A 174 -9.67 6.71 8.90
CA GLY A 174 -11.10 6.43 9.05
C GLY A 174 -11.95 6.66 7.81
N GLN A 175 -11.43 7.36 6.79
CA GLN A 175 -12.18 7.65 5.56
C GLN A 175 -11.82 6.63 4.47
N LEU A 176 -12.52 5.50 4.36
CA LEU A 176 -12.62 4.81 3.07
C LEU A 176 -13.14 5.84 2.06
N ILE A 177 -12.34 6.21 1.06
CA ILE A 177 -12.63 7.31 0.12
C ILE A 177 -13.99 7.06 -0.57
N LYS A 178 -15.04 7.67 -0.03
CA LYS A 178 -15.87 8.54 -0.84
C LYS A 178 -15.39 9.94 -0.51
N THR A 179 -14.85 10.67 -1.49
CA THR A 179 -14.78 12.12 -1.42
C THR A 179 -16.14 12.60 -0.92
N PRO A 180 -16.24 13.17 0.28
CA PRO A 180 -17.54 13.42 0.85
C PRO A 180 -18.09 14.66 0.16
N ASP A 181 -19.35 14.58 -0.26
CA ASP A 181 -20.20 15.73 -0.58
C ASP A 181 -20.13 16.83 0.52
N ALA A 182 -19.60 16.51 1.71
CA ALA A 182 -19.29 17.44 2.79
C ALA A 182 -18.26 18.53 2.45
N LEU A 183 -17.26 18.30 1.59
CA LEU A 183 -16.30 19.35 1.22
C LEU A 183 -16.94 20.36 0.26
N GLN A 184 -17.75 19.84 -0.67
CA GLN A 184 -18.59 20.66 -1.56
C GLN A 184 -19.60 21.48 -0.74
N LYS A 185 -20.25 20.83 0.23
CA LYS A 185 -21.16 21.49 1.19
C LYS A 185 -20.47 22.58 2.02
N TYR A 186 -19.25 22.36 2.49
CA TYR A 186 -18.47 23.39 3.20
C TYR A 186 -18.12 24.58 2.31
N ILE A 187 -17.78 24.34 1.04
CA ILE A 187 -17.53 25.41 0.05
C ILE A 187 -18.81 26.17 -0.26
N ASP A 188 -19.93 25.47 -0.38
CA ASP A 188 -21.23 26.07 -0.69
C ASP A 188 -21.78 26.89 0.50
N GLU A 189 -21.60 26.43 1.74
CA GLU A 189 -21.94 27.17 2.97
C GLU A 189 -21.03 28.40 3.18
N ALA A 190 -19.74 28.28 2.87
CA ALA A 190 -18.81 29.41 2.92
C ALA A 190 -19.15 30.48 1.86
N LYS A 191 -19.55 30.07 0.65
CA LYS A 191 -20.03 30.99 -0.39
C LYS A 191 -21.30 31.73 0.02
N GLN A 192 -22.29 31.02 0.59
CA GLN A 192 -23.50 31.67 1.10
C GLN A 192 -23.21 32.68 2.21
N THR A 193 -22.27 32.37 3.10
CA THR A 193 -21.89 33.28 4.18
C THR A 193 -21.22 34.55 3.63
N ALA A 194 -20.37 34.42 2.61
CA ALA A 194 -19.73 35.57 1.96
C ALA A 194 -20.74 36.45 1.20
N ASP A 195 -21.69 35.84 0.50
CA ASP A 195 -22.74 36.57 -0.24
C ASP A 195 -23.67 37.36 0.69
N ASN A 196 -23.94 36.86 1.90
CA ASN A 196 -24.77 37.53 2.90
C ASN A 196 -24.08 38.71 3.61
N ILE A 197 -22.74 38.78 3.58
CA ILE A 197 -21.98 39.89 4.18
C ILE A 197 -21.79 41.03 3.15
N GLY A 198 -21.98 40.74 1.86
CA GLY A 198 -21.84 41.70 0.76
C GLY A 198 -23.11 42.48 0.38
N GLN A 199 -24.25 42.26 1.07
CA GLN A 199 -25.49 43.02 0.94
C GLN A 199 -25.73 43.90 2.18
#